data_AF-A0A2E9LH04-F1
#
_entry.id   AF-A0A2E9LH04-F1
#
_cell.length_a   1.000
_cell.length_b   1.000
_cell.length_c   1.000
_cell.angle_alpha   90.00
_cell.angle_beta   90.00
_cell.angle_gamma   90.00
#
_symmetry.space_group_name_H-M   'P 1'
#
loop_
_entity.id
_entity.type
_entity.pdbx_description
1 polymer ?
#
loop_
_entity_poly.entity_id
_entity_poly.type
_entity_poly.pdbx_seq_one_letter_code
_entity_poly.pdbx_strand_id
1 'polypeptide(L)' 'MKKKITKKTRLGDLLKTNEKAAEILFESGMSCIGCSMATEETIEQGCLAHGMKKKEIDKLVEKLNK' A
#
# COMPACT_ATOMS: atom_id res chain seq x y z
N MET A 1 -10.22 -16.57 5.02
CA MET A 1 -8.85 -16.32 5.51
C MET A 1 -8.36 -15.00 4.91
N LYS A 2 -8.14 -13.95 5.72
CA LYS A 2 -7.55 -12.70 5.20
C LYS A 2 -6.12 -12.99 4.76
N LYS A 3 -5.79 -12.78 3.48
CA LYS A 3 -4.41 -12.87 3.00
C LYS A 3 -3.58 -11.86 3.78
N LYS A 4 -2.47 -12.31 4.38
CA LYS A 4 -1.53 -11.43 5.07
C LYS A 4 -0.95 -10.43 4.06
N ILE A 5 -1.13 -9.14 4.31
CA ILE A 5 -0.59 -8.08 3.46
C ILE A 5 0.89 -7.94 3.77
N THR A 6 1.72 -7.84 2.74
CA THR A 6 3.18 -7.67 2.89
C THR A 6 3.65 -6.53 1.99
N LYS A 7 4.88 -6.06 2.17
CA LYS A 7 5.45 -5.01 1.32
C LYS A 7 5.49 -5.37 -0.18
N LYS A 8 5.47 -6.67 -0.49
CA LYS A 8 5.45 -7.22 -1.84
C LYS A 8 4.04 -7.37 -2.43
N THR A 9 3.00 -7.09 -1.64
CA THR A 9 1.63 -7.09 -2.14
C THR A 9 1.49 -5.97 -3.18
N ARG A 10 0.86 -6.28 -4.32
CA ARG A 10 0.53 -5.28 -5.34
C ARG A 10 -0.54 -4.32 -4.83
N LEU A 11 -0.39 -3.03 -5.12
CA LEU A 11 -1.35 -2.01 -4.70
C LEU A 11 -2.74 -2.27 -5.31
N GLY A 12 -2.82 -2.71 -6.57
CA GLY A 12 -4.09 -3.07 -7.19
C GLY A 12 -4.81 -4.24 -6.52
N ASP A 13 -4.07 -5.28 -6.11
CA ASP A 13 -4.63 -6.42 -5.36
C ASP A 13 -5.03 -6.02 -3.94
N LEU A 14 -4.23 -5.17 -3.30
CA LEU A 14 -4.53 -4.62 -1.98
C LEU A 14 -5.88 -3.88 -1.99
N LEU A 15 -6.10 -3.01 -2.96
CA LEU A 15 -7.34 -2.22 -3.06
C LEU A 15 -8.57 -3.08 -3.34
N LYS A 16 -8.41 -4.20 -4.05
CA LYS A 16 -9.49 -5.16 -4.29
C LYS A 16 -9.82 -6.03 -3.06
N THR A 17 -8.85 -6.22 -2.17
CA THR A 17 -8.97 -7.17 -1.04
C THR A 17 -9.16 -6.51 0.32
N ASN A 18 -8.88 -5.21 0.43
CA ASN A 18 -9.05 -4.42 1.64
C ASN A 18 -9.69 -3.07 1.32
N GLU A 19 -10.98 -2.94 1.61
CA GLU A 19 -11.79 -1.72 1.41
C GLU A 19 -11.20 -0.49 2.13
N LYS A 20 -10.51 -0.68 3.26
CA LYS A 20 -9.87 0.39 4.05
C LYS A 20 -8.48 0.75 3.55
N ALA A 21 -7.91 -0.04 2.64
CA ALA A 21 -6.55 0.23 2.17
C ALA A 21 -6.45 1.57 1.46
N ALA A 22 -7.47 1.98 0.71
CA ALA A 22 -7.50 3.27 0.03
C ALA A 22 -7.35 4.43 1.03
N GLU A 23 -8.12 4.40 2.12
CA GLU A 23 -8.07 5.41 3.19
C GLU A 23 -6.70 5.41 3.89
N ILE A 24 -6.21 4.25 4.31
CA ILE A 24 -4.93 4.11 5.03
C ILE A 24 -3.75 4.59 4.16
N LEU A 25 -3.77 4.27 2.86
CA LEU A 25 -2.76 4.73 1.91
C LEU A 25 -2.83 6.24 1.71
N PHE A 26 -4.04 6.79 1.55
CA PHE A 26 -4.25 8.22 1.42
C PHE A 26 -3.74 9.00 2.65
N GLU A 27 -4.08 8.55 3.86
CA GLU A 27 -3.56 9.11 5.12
C GLU A 27 -2.04 9.00 5.24
N SER A 28 -1.43 8.02 4.56
CA SER A 28 0.01 7.81 4.54
C SER A 28 0.71 8.62 3.42
N GLY A 29 -0.01 9.51 2.74
CA GLY A 29 0.52 10.39 1.70
C GLY A 29 0.47 9.80 0.28
N MET A 30 -0.07 8.59 0.11
CA MET A 30 -0.20 7.93 -1.18
C MET A 30 -1.51 8.36 -1.88
N SER A 31 -1.60 9.63 -2.29
CA SER A 31 -2.82 10.18 -2.90
C SER A 31 -3.08 9.68 -4.34
N CYS A 32 -2.06 9.17 -5.03
CA CYS A 32 -2.15 8.78 -6.45
C CYS A 32 -2.36 7.27 -6.69
N ILE A 33 -2.83 6.51 -5.69
CA ILE A 33 -2.83 5.02 -5.74
C ILE A 33 -3.75 4.41 -6.82
N GLY A 34 -4.68 5.21 -7.35
CA GLY A 34 -5.63 4.78 -8.38
C GLY A 34 -5.11 4.93 -9.81
N CYS A 35 -3.89 5.47 -9.99
CA CYS A 35 -3.27 5.56 -11.31
C CYS A 35 -2.91 4.15 -11.81
N SER A 36 -3.15 3.87 -13.10
CA SER A 36 -2.90 2.55 -13.70
C SER A 36 -1.46 2.05 -13.49
N MET A 37 -0.49 2.96 -13.37
CA MET A 37 0.90 2.63 -13.06
C MET A 37 1.05 2.17 -11.60
N ALA A 38 0.45 2.90 -10.65
CA ALA A 38 0.53 2.58 -9.23
C ALA A 38 -0.09 1.22 -8.90
N THR A 39 -1.15 0.82 -9.61
CA THR A 39 -1.81 -0.47 -9.36
C THR A 39 -0.96 -1.69 -9.69
N GLU A 40 0.02 -1.55 -10.60
CA GLU A 40 0.95 -2.62 -10.99
C GLU A 40 2.18 -2.73 -10.08
N GLU A 41 2.44 -1.70 -9.26
CA GLU A 41 3.53 -1.64 -8.32
C GLU A 41 3.21 -2.39 -7.01
N THR A 42 4.27 -2.83 -6.32
CA THR A 42 4.15 -3.30 -4.94
C THR A 42 4.06 -2.11 -3.98
N ILE A 43 3.52 -2.35 -2.78
CA ILE A 43 3.46 -1.32 -1.72
C ILE A 43 4.86 -0.74 -1.49
N GLU A 44 5.89 -1.58 -1.39
CA GLU A 44 7.26 -1.12 -1.18
C GLU A 44 7.76 -0.21 -2.30
N GLN A 45 7.59 -0.63 -3.55
CA GLN A 45 8.07 0.13 -4.72
C GLN A 45 7.36 1.48 -4.82
N GLY A 46 6.03 1.51 -4.73
CA GLY A 46 5.27 2.75 -4.79
C GLY A 46 5.66 3.69 -3.64
N CYS A 47 5.76 3.19 -2.41
CA CYS A 47 6.15 4.02 -1.27
C CYS A 47 7.58 4.57 -1.41
N LEU A 48 8.53 3.75 -1.90
CA LEU A 48 9.92 4.18 -2.12
C LEU A 48 10.03 5.22 -3.26
N ALA A 49 9.27 5.05 -4.34
CA ALA A 49 9.23 6.01 -5.46
C ALA A 49 8.73 7.40 -5.03
N HIS A 50 7.92 7.44 -3.97
CA HIS A 50 7.42 8.67 -3.35
C HIS A 50 8.25 9.13 -2.13
N GLY A 51 9.44 8.55 -1.91
CA GLY A 51 10.40 9.01 -0.89
C GLY A 51 10.12 8.55 0.54
N MET A 52 9.18 7.61 0.75
CA MET A 52 8.93 7.04 2.07
C MET A 52 10.12 6.19 2.52
N LYS A 53 10.43 6.23 3.81
CA LYS A 53 11.51 5.40 4.38
C LYS A 53 10.99 4.00 4.67
N LYS A 54 11.87 2.99 4.63
CA LYS A 54 11.53 1.58 4.96
C LYS A 54 10.72 1.45 6.27
N LYS A 55 11.08 2.21 7.31
CA LYS A 55 10.36 2.21 8.60
C LYS A 55 8.91 2.68 8.49
N GLU A 56 8.60 3.60 7.58
CA GLU A 56 7.24 4.07 7.35
C GLU A 56 6.43 3.05 6.57
N ILE A 57 7.07 2.38 5.61
CA ILE A 57 6.49 1.25 4.86
C ILE A 57 6.15 0.09 5.80
N ASP A 58 7.03 -0.24 6.75
CA ASP A 58 6.77 -1.24 7.78
C ASP A 58 5.51 -0.88 8.60
N LYS A 59 5.43 0.35 9.12
CA LYS A 59 4.24 0.81 9.86
C LYS A 59 2.97 0.81 9.03
N LEU A 60 3.06 1.18 7.75
CA LEU A 60 1.93 1.14 6.82
C LEU A 60 1.43 -0.31 6.64
N VAL A 61 2.33 -1.25 6.40
CA VAL A 61 1.96 -2.67 6.27
C VAL A 61 1.36 -3.22 7.57
N GLU A 62 1.89 -2.82 8.73
CA GLU A 62 1.28 -3.18 10.01
C GLU A 62 -0.16 -2.63 10.15
N LYS A 63 -0.39 -1.35 9.79
CA LYS A 63 -1.74 -0.75 9.77
C LYS A 63 -2.68 -1.50 8.84
N LEU A 64 -2.22 -1.88 7.64
CA LEU A 64 -3.02 -2.58 6.64
C LEU A 64 -3.44 -3.99 7.06
N ASN A 65 -2.71 -4.62 8.00
CA ASN A 65 -3.01 -5.95 8.53
C ASN A 65 -3.89 -5.94 9.80
N LYS A 66 -4.24 -4.76 10.34
CA LYS A 66 -5.21 -4.64 11.44
C LYS A 66 -6.64 -4.73 10.90
#